data_AF-A0AB40A5R6-F1
#
_entry.id   AF-A0AB40A5R6-F1
#
_cell.length_a   1.000
_cell.length_b   1.000
_cell.length_c   1.000
_cell.angle_alpha   90.00
_cell.angle_beta   90.00
_cell.angle_gamma   90.00
#
_symmetry.space_group_name_H-M   'P 1'
#
loop_
_entity.id
_entity.type
_entity.pdbx_description
1 polymer ?
#
loop_
_entity_poly.entity_id
_entity_poly.type
_entity_poly.pdbx_seq_one_letter_code
_entity_poly.pdbx_strand_id
1 'polypeptide(L)'
;MSKITLFVAFICLCVVVQAQNEREICRRVNERCLSRAERNGRTNDVSDSFNENCRRTERNWRNITRCELARATCLLTLERCESLSCENVRRAIDRRPTE
;
A
#
# COMPACT_ATOMS: atom_id res chain seq x y z
N MET A 1 -6.30 35.04 19.07
CA MET A 1 -5.17 34.65 18.20
C MET A 1 -4.48 33.36 18.68
N SER A 2 -3.83 33.32 19.85
CA SER A 2 -3.09 32.13 20.35
C SER A 2 -3.92 30.82 20.46
N LYS A 3 -5.18 30.89 20.91
CA LYS A 3 -6.05 29.71 21.06
C LYS A 3 -6.39 29.01 19.74
N ILE A 4 -6.58 29.77 18.66
CA ILE A 4 -6.90 29.22 17.33
C ILE A 4 -5.66 28.54 16.74
N THR A 5 -4.49 29.17 16.88
CA THR A 5 -3.21 28.58 16.43
C THR A 5 -2.91 27.27 17.15
N LEU A 6 -3.15 27.18 18.46
CA LEU A 6 -3.01 25.95 19.23
C LEU A 6 -3.97 24.85 18.77
N PHE A 7 -5.23 25.20 18.50
CA PHE A 7 -6.21 24.25 17.97
C PHE A 7 -5.81 23.70 16.60
N VAL A 8 -5.37 24.57 15.69
CA VAL A 8 -4.88 24.15 14.36
C VAL A 8 -3.65 23.26 14.49
N ALA A 9 -2.68 23.63 15.33
CA ALA A 9 -1.49 22.80 15.58
C ALA A 9 -1.85 21.41 16.13
N PHE A 10 -2.81 21.33 17.05
CA PHE A 10 -3.28 20.06 17.60
C PHE A 10 -3.96 19.18 16.54
N ILE A 11 -4.81 19.76 15.68
CA ILE A 11 -5.44 19.03 14.57
C ILE A 11 -4.37 18.50 13.59
N CYS A 12 -3.40 19.33 13.22
CA CYS A 12 -2.29 18.90 12.35
C CYS A 12 -1.50 17.73 12.95
N LEU A 13 -1.21 17.77 14.26
CA LEU A 13 -0.54 16.67 14.96
C LEU A 13 -1.37 15.38 14.92
N CYS A 14 -2.68 15.46 15.16
CA CYS A 14 -3.56 14.29 15.08
C CYS A 14 -3.57 13.66 13.68
N VAL A 15 -3.62 14.47 12.62
CA VAL A 15 -3.59 13.98 11.23
C VAL A 15 -2.25 13.28 10.92
N VAL A 16 -1.12 13.86 11.36
CA VAL A 16 0.20 13.24 11.18
C VAL A 16 0.28 11.89 11.91
N VAL A 17 -0.22 11.80 13.14
CA VAL A 17 -0.23 10.54 13.92
C VAL A 17 -1.10 9.48 13.24
N GLN A 18 -2.25 9.84 12.68
CA GLN A 18 -3.11 8.90 11.95
C GLN A 18 -2.42 8.34 10.70
N ALA A 19 -1.80 9.19 9.88
CA ALA A 19 -1.07 8.77 8.69
C ALA A 19 0.11 7.82 8.99
N GLN A 20 0.83 8.06 10.10
CA GLN A 20 1.89 7.16 10.56
C GLN A 20 1.34 5.77 10.96
N ASN A 21 0.17 5.75 11.61
CA ASN A 21 -0.48 4.50 12.02
C ASN A 21 -0.94 3.66 10.82
N GLU A 22 -1.49 4.29 9.79
CA GLU A 22 -1.91 3.61 8.54
C GLU A 22 -0.72 2.98 7.81
N ARG A 23 0.39 3.72 7.67
CA ARG A 23 1.63 3.20 7.07
C ARG A 23 2.16 2.00 7.85
N GLU A 24 2.08 2.05 9.18
CA GLU A 24 2.48 0.96 10.07
C GLU A 24 1.60 -0.28 9.93
N ILE A 25 0.28 -0.11 9.81
CA ILE A 25 -0.66 -1.20 9.55
C ILE A 25 -0.30 -1.91 8.26
N CYS A 26 -0.07 -1.17 7.17
CA CYS A 26 0.28 -1.76 5.87
C CYS A 26 1.65 -2.45 5.88
N ARG A 27 2.62 -1.93 6.65
CA ARG A 27 3.90 -2.61 6.89
C ARG A 27 3.69 -3.97 7.56
N ARG A 28 2.94 -4.03 8.65
CA ARG A 28 2.67 -5.27 9.40
C ARG A 28 1.92 -6.31 8.56
N VAL A 29 0.97 -5.87 7.73
CA VAL A 29 0.26 -6.75 6.79
C VAL A 29 1.25 -7.41 5.83
N ASN A 30 2.17 -6.64 5.27
CA ASN A 30 3.19 -7.16 4.36
C ASN A 30 4.14 -8.14 5.06
N GLU A 31 4.65 -7.79 6.24
CA GLU A 31 5.54 -8.65 7.03
C GLU A 31 4.87 -9.99 7.38
N ARG A 32 3.61 -9.95 7.81
CA ARG A 32 2.81 -11.15 8.10
C ARG A 32 2.56 -12.01 6.86
N CYS A 33 2.43 -11.39 5.68
CA CYS A 33 2.32 -12.13 4.43
C CYS A 33 3.66 -12.80 4.08
N LEU A 34 4.76 -12.04 4.14
CA LEU A 34 6.10 -12.51 3.81
C LEU A 34 6.54 -13.66 4.71
N SER A 35 6.23 -13.63 6.01
CA SER A 35 6.56 -14.70 6.95
C SER A 35 5.89 -16.05 6.63
N ARG A 36 4.90 -16.06 5.72
CA ARG A 36 4.20 -17.26 5.27
C ARG A 36 4.39 -17.53 3.78
N ALA A 37 5.17 -16.73 3.06
CA ALA A 37 5.31 -16.81 1.62
C ALA A 37 6.02 -18.09 1.16
N GLU A 38 6.93 -18.64 1.98
CA GLU A 38 7.59 -19.93 1.67
C GLU A 38 6.58 -21.09 1.71
N ARG A 39 5.69 -21.11 2.71
CA ARG A 39 4.68 -22.15 2.86
C ARG A 39 3.51 -21.98 1.89
N ASN A 40 3.07 -20.75 1.68
CA ASN A 40 1.82 -20.46 0.97
C ASN A 40 2.04 -20.05 -0.50
N GLY A 41 3.28 -20.10 -0.99
CA GLY A 41 3.66 -19.61 -2.29
C GLY A 41 3.78 -18.08 -2.37
N ARG A 42 4.61 -17.61 -3.31
CA ARG A 42 4.83 -16.18 -3.57
C ARG A 42 3.72 -15.55 -4.42
N THR A 43 2.93 -16.38 -5.10
CA THR A 43 1.77 -15.99 -5.91
C THR A 43 0.54 -16.79 -5.51
N ASN A 44 -0.63 -16.35 -5.97
CA ASN A 44 -1.90 -17.06 -5.89
C ASN A 44 -2.80 -16.63 -7.07
N ASP A 45 -3.96 -17.27 -7.20
CA ASP A 45 -4.92 -17.00 -8.29
C ASP A 45 -5.29 -15.51 -8.41
N VAL A 46 -5.35 -14.80 -7.28
CA VAL A 46 -5.65 -13.36 -7.24
C VAL A 46 -4.50 -12.55 -7.81
N SER A 47 -3.26 -12.76 -7.36
CA SER A 47 -2.10 -12.05 -7.91
C SER A 47 -1.85 -12.41 -9.37
N ASP A 48 -2.11 -13.65 -9.75
CA ASP A 48 -1.88 -14.13 -11.12
C ASP A 48 -2.92 -13.54 -12.08
N SER A 49 -4.19 -13.52 -11.67
CA SER A 49 -5.26 -12.85 -12.44
C SER A 49 -5.02 -11.34 -12.55
N PHE A 50 -4.55 -10.70 -11.48
CA PHE A 50 -4.22 -9.27 -11.50
C PHE A 50 -3.06 -8.98 -12.45
N ASN A 51 -1.97 -9.75 -12.36
CA ASN A 51 -0.83 -9.64 -13.28
C ASN A 51 -1.25 -9.86 -14.74
N GLU A 52 -2.08 -10.87 -15.00
CA GLU A 52 -2.60 -11.13 -16.34
C GLU A 52 -3.39 -9.95 -16.89
N ASN A 53 -4.28 -9.37 -16.09
CA ASN A 53 -5.03 -8.18 -16.48
C ASN A 53 -4.09 -7.01 -16.79
N CYS A 54 -3.09 -6.75 -15.94
CA CYS A 54 -2.17 -5.62 -16.14
C CYS A 54 -1.21 -5.82 -17.31
N ARG A 55 -0.82 -7.05 -17.65
CA ARG A 55 -0.02 -7.32 -18.86
C ARG A 55 -0.75 -6.94 -20.15
N ARG A 56 -2.09 -6.98 -20.17
CA ARG A 56 -2.89 -6.62 -21.35
C ARG A 56 -2.90 -5.12 -21.62
N THR A 57 -2.81 -4.31 -20.58
CA THR A 57 -2.89 -2.85 -20.67
C THR A 57 -1.52 -2.17 -20.56
N GLU A 58 -0.58 -2.78 -19.83
CA GLU A 58 0.77 -2.27 -19.60
C GLU A 58 1.82 -3.25 -20.14
N ARG A 59 2.40 -2.96 -21.31
CA ARG A 59 3.36 -3.83 -21.99
C ARG A 59 4.60 -4.20 -21.17
N ASN A 60 5.00 -3.33 -20.24
CA ASN A 60 6.18 -3.51 -19.38
C ASN A 60 5.80 -3.88 -17.94
N TRP A 61 4.64 -4.50 -17.74
CA TRP A 61 4.18 -4.88 -16.41
C TRP A 61 5.15 -5.88 -15.76
N ARG A 62 5.68 -5.51 -14.57
CA ARG A 62 6.43 -6.43 -13.71
C ARG A 62 5.43 -7.24 -12.89
N ASN A 63 5.50 -8.57 -12.99
CA ASN A 63 4.69 -9.42 -12.14
C ASN A 63 4.94 -9.12 -10.65
N ILE A 64 3.85 -8.91 -9.93
CA ILE A 64 3.86 -8.68 -8.49
C ILE A 64 3.46 -9.95 -7.75
N THR A 65 4.04 -10.14 -6.58
CA THR A 65 3.70 -11.22 -5.65
C THR A 65 2.38 -10.95 -4.94
N ARG A 66 1.82 -12.00 -4.33
CA ARG A 66 0.63 -11.87 -3.47
C ARG A 66 0.83 -10.86 -2.32
N CYS A 67 2.04 -10.77 -1.78
CA CYS A 67 2.35 -9.87 -0.67
C CYS A 67 2.52 -8.42 -1.14
N GLU A 68 3.15 -8.20 -2.30
CA GLU A 68 3.18 -6.88 -2.94
C GLU A 68 1.77 -6.38 -3.27
N LEU A 69 0.91 -7.24 -3.82
CA LEU A 69 -0.48 -6.89 -4.08
C LEU A 69 -1.24 -6.57 -2.79
N ALA A 70 -1.12 -7.40 -1.74
CA ALA A 70 -1.77 -7.14 -0.46
C ALA A 70 -1.30 -5.82 0.18
N ARG A 71 0.01 -5.52 0.12
CA ARG A 71 0.59 -4.27 0.60
C ARG A 71 0.06 -3.07 -0.20
N ALA A 72 0.06 -3.17 -1.54
CA ALA A 72 -0.45 -2.12 -2.40
C ALA A 72 -1.93 -1.84 -2.12
N THR A 73 -2.74 -2.89 -1.97
CA THR A 73 -4.15 -2.76 -1.61
C THR A 73 -4.34 -2.03 -0.29
N CYS A 74 -3.54 -2.35 0.73
CA CYS A 74 -3.60 -1.65 2.01
C CYS A 74 -3.28 -0.16 1.86
N LEU A 75 -2.18 0.19 1.17
CA LEU A 75 -1.78 1.59 0.95
C LEU A 75 -2.84 2.38 0.17
N LEU A 76 -3.38 1.78 -0.89
CA LEU A 76 -4.39 2.42 -1.72
C LEU A 76 -5.73 2.59 -0.98
N THR A 77 -6.06 1.69 -0.06
CA THR A 77 -7.31 1.75 0.72
C THR A 77 -7.20 2.69 1.92
N LEU A 78 -6.12 2.60 2.69
CA LEU A 78 -6.00 3.29 3.98
C LEU A 78 -5.29 4.64 3.86
N GLU A 79 -4.23 4.74 3.05
CA GLU A 79 -3.41 5.95 2.99
C GLU A 79 -3.84 6.87 1.84
N ARG A 80 -4.11 6.32 0.65
CA ARG A 80 -4.30 7.12 -0.58
C ARG A 80 -5.75 7.30 -1.01
N CYS A 81 -6.65 6.43 -0.54
CA CYS A 81 -8.04 6.38 -1.02
C CYS A 81 -8.14 6.33 -2.56
N GLU A 82 -7.25 5.56 -3.19
CA GLU A 82 -7.15 5.40 -4.65
C GLU A 82 -7.68 4.02 -5.08
N SER A 83 -8.11 3.88 -6.33
CA SER A 83 -8.58 2.61 -6.87
C SER A 83 -7.44 1.60 -7.07
N LEU A 84 -7.76 0.29 -7.06
CA LEU A 84 -6.82 -0.80 -7.33
C LEU A 84 -6.53 -0.99 -8.83
N SER A 85 -6.12 0.08 -9.52
CA SER A 85 -5.68 0.01 -10.91
C SER A 85 -4.23 -0.47 -11.02
N CYS A 86 -3.85 -0.98 -12.20
CA CYS A 86 -2.46 -1.39 -12.49
C CYS A 86 -1.47 -0.27 -12.21
N GLU A 87 -1.76 0.94 -12.70
CA GLU A 87 -0.93 2.12 -12.48
C GLU A 87 -0.81 2.50 -11.00
N ASN A 88 -1.92 2.48 -10.26
CA ASN A 88 -1.92 2.81 -8.84
C ASN A 88 -1.11 1.79 -8.02
N VAL A 89 -1.27 0.50 -8.33
CA VAL A 89 -0.50 -0.57 -7.69
C VAL A 89 1.00 -0.43 -7.99
N ARG A 90 1.38 -0.17 -9.25
CA ARG A 90 2.77 0.09 -9.65
C ARG A 90 3.35 1.27 -8.86
N ARG A 91 2.64 2.41 -8.82
CA ARG A 91 3.04 3.60 -8.04
C ARG A 91 3.10 3.31 -6.53
N ALA A 92 2.29 2.40 -6.01
CA ALA A 92 2.28 2.05 -4.59
C ALA A 92 3.49 1.20 -4.18
N ILE A 93 3.93 0.27 -5.05
CA ILE A 93 5.03 -0.65 -4.75
C ILE A 93 6.41 -0.11 -5.14
N ASP A 94 6.50 0.77 -6.14
CA ASP A 94 7.79 1.34 -6.59
C ASP A 94 8.39 2.31 -5.56
N ARG A 95 7.56 2.89 -4.69
CA ARG A 95 8.05 3.66 -3.54
C ARG A 95 8.64 2.72 -2.50
N ARG A 96 9.97 2.54 -2.53
CA ARG A 96 10.71 1.97 -1.39
C ARG A 96 10.39 2.81 -0.14
N PRO A 97 10.30 2.18 1.05
CA PRO A 97 10.21 2.91 2.31
C PRO A 97 11.58 3.53 2.62
N THR A 98 11.92 4.62 1.94
CA THR A 98 13.07 5.47 2.24
C THR A 98 12.60 6.90 2.12
N GLU A 99 11.90 7.32 3.18
CA GLU A 99 11.68 8.66 3.75
C GLU A 99 10.53 8.55 4.76
#